data_AF-A0A845S4K2-F1
#
_entry.id   AF-A0A845S4K2-F1
#
_cell.length_a   1.000
_cell.length_b   1.000
_cell.length_c   1.000
_cell.angle_alpha   90.00
_cell.angle_beta   90.00
_cell.angle_gamma   90.00
#
_symmetry.space_group_name_H-M   'P 1'
#
loop_
_entity.id
_entity.type
_entity.pdbx_description
1 polymer ?
#
loop_
_entity_poly.entity_id
_entity_poly.type
_entity_poly.pdbx_seq_one_letter_code
_entity_poly.pdbx_strand_id
1 'polypeptide(L)'
;MYIKKFLNIFLKFLFIIFISLSLFLIIDFFFGRILIDKYIDQIKDNPYYLKKQRIRHSFYHHTLAPQIDYRKTGWGPTTYRLCTNIHGFKSKCGTLGGDHYDIGFIGDSFTEGLGVRHEETFVGIIEDKKKLNVANMGVSSYSPKIYLSKIHHFIGRGMKFKHIVVFMDVSDLIDDSNSYIFKNDLKVKDKKIGKRIENTLKIWFPMFDYLAFSITNNNRYRANDSVFTRVNIYTDPNQTKDKKLKEVYSKMNLRSAWTYSKTNQI
;
A
#
# COMPACT_ATOMS: atom_id res chain seq x y z
N MET A 1 -29.59 12.95 -47.85
CA MET A 1 -29.13 14.26 -47.33
C MET A 1 -29.12 14.32 -45.80
N TYR A 2 -30.16 13.84 -45.12
CA TYR A 2 -30.28 13.87 -43.64
C TYR A 2 -29.21 13.07 -42.88
N ILE A 3 -28.81 11.90 -43.38
CA ILE A 3 -27.79 11.05 -42.72
C ILE A 3 -26.42 11.75 -42.63
N LYS A 4 -25.98 12.43 -43.70
CA LYS A 4 -24.71 13.19 -43.69
C LYS A 4 -24.75 14.36 -42.71
N LYS A 5 -25.90 15.06 -42.62
CA LYS A 5 -26.09 16.16 -41.67
C LYS A 5 -26.06 15.67 -40.22
N PHE A 6 -26.74 14.56 -39.93
CA PHE A 6 -26.72 13.92 -38.63
C PHE A 6 -25.31 13.46 -38.23
N LEU A 7 -24.61 12.77 -39.14
CA LEU A 7 -23.24 12.30 -38.91
C LEU A 7 -22.29 13.47 -38.59
N ASN A 8 -22.40 14.59 -39.31
CA ASN A 8 -21.58 15.78 -39.04
C ASN A 8 -21.88 16.39 -37.66
N ILE A 9 -23.14 16.42 -37.23
CA ILE A 9 -23.51 16.90 -35.88
C ILE A 9 -22.94 15.96 -34.82
N PHE A 10 -23.07 14.65 -35.02
CA PHE A 10 -22.52 13.64 -34.12
C PHE A 10 -20.99 13.73 -34.01
N LEU A 11 -20.28 13.91 -35.12
CA LEU A 11 -18.82 14.10 -35.13
C LEU A 11 -18.40 15.39 -34.40
N LYS A 12 -19.12 16.50 -34.59
CA LYS A 12 -18.88 17.74 -33.83
C LYS A 12 -19.07 17.54 -32.34
N PHE A 13 -20.11 16.80 -31.95
CA PHE A 13 -20.37 16.48 -30.55
C PHE A 13 -19.24 15.63 -29.94
N LEU A 14 -18.80 14.57 -30.63
CA LEU A 14 -17.65 13.77 -30.21
C LEU A 14 -16.37 14.61 -30.11
N PHE A 15 -16.16 15.56 -31.03
CA PHE A 15 -15.02 16.45 -31.01
C PHE A 15 -15.03 17.40 -29.80
N ILE A 16 -16.20 17.94 -29.44
CA ILE A 16 -16.35 18.76 -28.22
C ILE A 16 -16.03 17.93 -26.98
N ILE A 17 -16.52 16.69 -26.89
CA ILE A 17 -16.20 15.78 -25.78
C ILE A 17 -14.69 15.54 -25.71
N PHE A 18 -14.05 15.25 -26.85
CA PHE A 18 -12.62 15.01 -26.92
C PHE A 18 -11.79 16.22 -26.46
N ILE A 19 -12.14 17.43 -26.91
CA ILE A 19 -11.48 18.67 -26.46
C ILE A 19 -11.66 18.85 -24.96
N SER A 20 -12.89 18.66 -24.45
CA SER A 20 -13.21 18.85 -23.04
C SER A 20 -12.44 17.88 -22.14
N LEU A 21 -12.37 16.60 -22.54
CA LEU A 21 -11.60 15.58 -21.85
C LEU A 21 -10.10 15.87 -21.89
N SER A 22 -9.57 16.30 -23.04
CA SER A 22 -8.16 16.65 -23.19
C SER A 22 -7.79 17.84 -22.30
N LEU A 23 -8.62 18.89 -22.29
CA LEU A 23 -8.42 20.04 -21.42
C LEU A 23 -8.47 19.65 -19.95
N PHE A 24 -9.42 18.80 -19.56
CA PHE A 24 -9.51 18.27 -18.20
C PHE A 24 -8.23 17.51 -17.80
N LEU A 25 -7.73 16.61 -18.65
CA LEU A 25 -6.51 15.84 -18.37
C LEU A 25 -5.27 16.73 -18.29
N ILE A 26 -5.18 17.78 -19.10
CA ILE A 26 -4.10 18.77 -19.02
C ILE A 26 -4.15 19.50 -17.66
N ILE A 27 -5.34 19.95 -17.25
CA ILE A 27 -5.52 20.60 -15.94
C ILE A 27 -5.14 19.64 -14.81
N ASP A 28 -5.59 18.39 -14.86
CA ASP A 28 -5.28 17.37 -13.86
C ASP A 28 -3.77 17.07 -13.79
N PHE A 29 -3.11 16.97 -14.95
CA PHE A 29 -1.67 16.74 -15.02
C PHE A 29 -0.84 17.83 -14.33
N PHE A 30 -1.16 19.10 -14.56
CA PHE A 30 -0.41 20.23 -13.99
C PHE A 30 -0.87 20.63 -12.59
N PHE A 31 -2.18 20.62 -12.33
CA PHE A 31 -2.78 21.20 -11.13
C PHE A 31 -3.52 20.19 -10.25
N GLY A 32 -3.75 18.97 -10.74
CA GLY A 32 -4.61 18.00 -10.06
C GLY A 32 -4.16 17.68 -8.65
N ARG A 33 -2.84 17.53 -8.42
CA ARG A 33 -2.29 17.28 -7.07
C ARG A 33 -2.64 18.39 -6.09
N ILE A 34 -2.40 19.65 -6.48
CA ILE A 34 -2.65 20.82 -5.64
C ILE A 34 -4.14 20.94 -5.31
N LEU A 35 -5.00 20.77 -6.32
CA LEU A 35 -6.44 20.88 -6.17
C LEU A 35 -7.01 19.77 -5.27
N ILE A 36 -6.56 18.53 -5.51
CA ILE A 36 -7.01 17.36 -4.75
C ILE A 36 -6.51 17.40 -3.32
N ASP A 37 -5.25 17.76 -3.08
CA ASP A 37 -4.70 17.87 -1.73
C ASP A 37 -5.45 18.93 -0.92
N LYS A 38 -5.64 20.12 -1.48
CA LYS A 38 -6.41 21.20 -0.82
C LYS A 38 -7.86 20.79 -0.53
N TYR A 39 -8.51 20.11 -1.47
CA TYR A 39 -9.90 19.68 -1.31
C TYR A 39 -10.05 18.57 -0.28
N ILE A 40 -9.19 17.55 -0.31
CA ILE A 40 -9.28 16.43 0.63
C ILE A 40 -8.85 16.83 2.03
N ASP A 41 -7.84 17.70 2.19
CA ASP A 41 -7.39 18.13 3.51
C ASP A 41 -8.49 18.88 4.28
N GLN A 42 -9.44 19.50 3.56
CA GLN A 42 -10.67 20.06 4.13
C GLN A 42 -11.65 18.97 4.63
N ILE A 43 -11.59 17.76 4.07
CA ILE A 43 -12.46 16.63 4.38
C ILE A 43 -11.63 15.51 5.05
N LYS A 44 -11.22 15.76 6.30
CA LYS A 44 -10.33 14.86 7.07
C LYS A 44 -10.82 13.41 7.21
N ASP A 45 -12.13 13.18 7.10
CA ASP A 45 -12.76 11.86 7.18
C ASP A 45 -13.04 11.23 5.78
N ASN A 46 -12.46 11.78 4.70
CA ASN A 46 -12.64 11.25 3.34
C ASN A 46 -11.86 9.93 3.16
N PRO A 47 -12.47 8.84 2.70
CA PRO A 47 -11.77 7.57 2.47
C PRO A 47 -10.62 7.67 1.45
N TYR A 48 -10.67 8.63 0.52
CA TYR A 48 -9.56 8.91 -0.38
C TYR A 48 -8.36 9.53 0.36
N TYR A 49 -8.59 10.29 1.45
CA TYR A 49 -7.51 10.74 2.34
C TYR A 49 -6.75 9.55 2.93
N LEU A 50 -7.47 8.51 3.34
CA LEU A 50 -6.87 7.29 3.91
C LEU A 50 -5.98 6.55 2.90
N LYS A 51 -6.25 6.69 1.59
CA LYS A 51 -5.38 6.14 0.53
C LYS A 51 -3.99 6.78 0.54
N LYS A 52 -3.85 8.02 1.00
CA LYS A 52 -2.56 8.72 1.08
C LYS A 52 -1.62 8.17 2.14
N GLN A 53 -2.12 7.36 3.09
CA GLN A 53 -1.27 6.79 4.13
C GLN A 53 -0.23 5.81 3.57
N ARG A 54 -0.52 5.17 2.43
CA ARG A 54 0.38 4.24 1.74
C ARG A 54 0.83 4.85 0.43
N ILE A 55 2.10 5.18 0.33
CA ILE A 55 2.69 5.81 -0.85
C ILE A 55 3.63 4.85 -1.57
N ARG A 56 3.88 5.15 -2.84
CA ARG A 56 4.87 4.42 -3.63
C ARG A 56 6.28 4.79 -3.21
N HIS A 57 7.15 3.79 -3.20
CA HIS A 57 8.59 3.98 -3.01
C HIS A 57 9.33 3.44 -4.22
N SER A 58 10.25 4.22 -4.79
CA SER A 58 10.95 3.88 -6.03
C SER A 58 11.90 2.68 -5.89
N PHE A 59 12.37 2.42 -4.67
CA PHE A 59 13.31 1.35 -4.36
C PHE A 59 12.62 0.05 -3.93
N TYR A 60 11.84 0.07 -2.84
CA TYR A 60 11.22 -1.13 -2.25
C TYR A 60 9.69 -1.17 -2.43
N HIS A 61 9.20 -0.71 -3.58
CA HIS A 61 7.80 -0.76 -4.03
C HIS A 61 6.82 0.24 -3.38
N HIS A 62 6.66 0.20 -2.05
CA HIS A 62 5.68 1.01 -1.32
C HIS A 62 6.03 1.15 0.15
N THR A 63 5.48 2.15 0.82
CA THR A 63 5.74 2.47 2.24
C THR A 63 4.56 3.21 2.86
N LEU A 64 4.58 3.40 4.18
CA LEU A 64 3.73 4.42 4.80
C LEU A 64 4.28 5.81 4.52
N ALA A 65 3.40 6.79 4.29
CA ALA A 65 3.80 8.18 4.14
C ALA A 65 4.54 8.67 5.40
N PRO A 66 5.64 9.43 5.27
CA PRO A 66 6.37 9.92 6.43
C PRO A 66 5.60 11.05 7.13
N GLN A 67 5.83 11.20 8.44
CA GLN A 67 5.30 12.29 9.28
C GLN A 67 3.77 12.46 9.24
N ILE A 68 3.02 11.37 9.06
CA ILE A 68 1.56 11.41 9.17
C ILE A 68 1.09 11.24 10.62
N ASP A 69 -0.02 11.89 10.94
CA ASP A 69 -0.82 11.69 12.15
C ASP A 69 -2.30 11.58 11.74
N TYR A 70 -2.69 10.40 11.30
CA TYR A 70 -4.04 10.12 10.84
C TYR A 70 -4.87 9.59 12.01
N ARG A 71 -5.74 10.46 12.54
CA ARG A 71 -6.58 10.16 13.71
C ARG A 71 -7.57 9.01 13.50
N LYS A 72 -8.00 8.79 12.26
CA LYS A 72 -8.94 7.72 11.90
C LYS A 72 -8.46 7.02 10.63
N THR A 73 -7.77 5.90 10.78
CA THR A 73 -7.38 5.01 9.68
C THR A 73 -8.29 3.78 9.67
N GLY A 74 -8.93 3.49 8.54
CA GLY A 74 -9.84 2.35 8.41
C GLY A 74 -9.13 1.03 8.18
N TRP A 75 -9.57 -0.02 8.87
CA TRP A 75 -9.25 -1.42 8.60
C TRP A 75 -10.45 -2.32 8.89
N GLY A 76 -11.15 -2.73 7.83
CA GLY A 76 -12.42 -3.45 7.96
C GLY A 76 -13.43 -2.62 8.79
N PRO A 77 -14.08 -3.21 9.81
CA PRO A 77 -15.02 -2.50 10.69
C PRO A 77 -14.32 -1.61 11.74
N THR A 78 -12.99 -1.68 11.84
CA THR A 78 -12.22 -0.97 12.87
C THR A 78 -11.60 0.30 12.32
N THR A 79 -11.40 1.30 13.20
CA THR A 79 -10.57 2.46 12.90
C THR A 79 -9.53 2.65 13.99
N TYR A 80 -8.34 3.11 13.62
CA TYR A 80 -7.24 3.32 14.55
C TYR A 80 -6.43 4.57 14.17
N ARG A 81 -5.68 5.12 15.13
CA ARG A 81 -4.76 6.22 14.86
C ARG A 81 -3.46 5.67 14.27
N LEU A 82 -3.07 6.16 13.10
CA LEU A 82 -1.82 5.79 12.44
C LEU A 82 -0.87 6.99 12.47
N CYS A 83 0.29 6.76 13.08
CA CYS A 83 1.36 7.74 13.15
C CYS A 83 2.65 7.14 12.60
N THR A 84 3.43 7.97 11.92
CA THR A 84 4.73 7.57 11.38
C THR A 84 5.79 8.61 11.64
N ASN A 85 7.03 8.15 11.75
CA ASN A 85 8.20 9.01 11.88
C ASN A 85 8.66 9.60 10.52
N ILE A 86 9.80 10.31 10.50
CA ILE A 86 10.36 10.93 9.28
C ILE A 86 10.74 9.94 8.18
N HIS A 87 10.96 8.67 8.53
CA HIS A 87 11.29 7.60 7.59
C HIS A 87 10.05 6.84 7.08
N GLY A 88 8.86 7.18 7.56
CA GLY A 88 7.63 6.44 7.27
C GLY A 88 7.56 5.09 8.00
N PHE A 89 8.25 4.96 9.13
CA PHE A 89 8.08 3.82 10.05
C PHE A 89 6.94 4.13 11.00
N LYS A 90 6.09 3.13 11.28
CA LYS A 90 5.03 3.30 12.27
C LYS A 90 5.66 3.56 13.63
N SER A 91 5.12 4.52 14.36
CA SER A 91 5.68 4.95 15.65
C SER A 91 4.61 5.49 16.56
N LYS A 92 4.96 5.73 17.83
CA LYS A 92 4.16 6.57 18.73
C LYS A 92 3.97 7.95 18.09
N CYS A 93 2.78 8.52 18.23
CA CYS A 93 2.49 9.84 17.67
C CYS A 93 3.39 10.91 18.27
N GLY A 94 3.89 11.83 17.45
CA GLY A 94 4.86 12.85 17.86
C GLY A 94 6.32 12.37 17.89
N THR A 95 6.59 11.10 17.62
CA THR A 95 7.97 10.60 17.51
C THR A 95 8.55 10.95 16.14
N LEU A 96 9.59 11.79 16.13
CA LEU A 96 10.25 12.20 14.89
C LEU A 96 11.03 11.04 14.24
N GLY A 97 11.65 10.17 15.03
CA GLY A 97 12.57 9.14 14.56
C GLY A 97 14.00 9.65 14.41
N GLY A 98 14.92 8.76 14.01
CA GLY A 98 16.33 9.09 13.79
C GLY A 98 17.04 7.95 13.06
N ASP A 99 18.35 8.09 12.82
CA ASP A 99 19.08 7.13 11.98
C ASP A 99 19.79 6.00 12.75
N HIS A 100 19.57 5.88 14.06
CA HIS A 100 20.23 4.87 14.91
C HIS A 100 19.20 4.14 15.75
N TYR A 101 19.03 2.84 15.53
CA TYR A 101 18.07 2.00 16.23
C TYR A 101 18.75 0.84 16.95
N ASP A 102 18.22 0.47 18.11
CA ASP A 102 18.62 -0.76 18.79
C ASP A 102 18.12 -1.98 18.02
N ILE A 103 16.84 -1.94 17.60
CA ILE A 103 16.22 -3.05 16.85
C ILE A 103 15.36 -2.49 15.72
N GLY A 104 15.58 -2.99 14.50
CA GLY A 104 14.64 -2.83 13.39
C GLY A 104 13.75 -4.06 13.25
N PHE A 105 12.43 -3.91 13.30
CA PHE A 105 11.49 -4.96 12.94
C PHE A 105 11.00 -4.75 11.51
N ILE A 106 11.03 -5.81 10.71
CA ILE A 106 10.50 -5.77 9.35
C ILE A 106 9.64 -7.02 9.09
N GLY A 107 8.53 -6.79 8.40
CA GLY A 107 7.54 -7.81 8.11
C GLY A 107 6.36 -7.18 7.38
N ASP A 108 5.26 -7.90 7.33
CA ASP A 108 4.06 -7.52 6.61
C ASP A 108 3.06 -6.73 7.50
N SER A 109 1.76 -6.94 7.24
CA SER A 109 0.65 -6.46 8.04
C SER A 109 0.71 -6.79 9.53
N PHE A 110 1.28 -7.95 9.91
CA PHE A 110 1.42 -8.33 11.31
C PHE A 110 2.45 -7.46 12.04
N THR A 111 3.58 -7.18 11.38
CA THR A 111 4.64 -6.32 11.94
C THR A 111 4.21 -4.86 11.97
N GLU A 112 3.54 -4.39 10.92
CA GLU A 112 2.89 -3.08 10.94
C GLU A 112 1.87 -2.96 12.09
N GLY A 113 1.20 -4.06 12.44
CA GLY A 113 0.09 -4.08 13.36
C GLY A 113 -1.11 -3.32 12.79
N LEU A 114 -1.56 -3.74 11.61
CA LEU A 114 -2.75 -3.21 10.96
C LEU A 114 -3.96 -3.26 11.91
N GLY A 115 -4.69 -2.15 12.02
CA GLY A 115 -5.91 -2.08 12.84
C GLY A 115 -5.73 -1.60 14.27
N VAL A 116 -4.49 -1.39 14.73
CA VAL A 116 -4.19 -0.92 16.10
C VAL A 116 -3.14 0.19 16.11
N ARG A 117 -3.06 0.94 17.22
CA ARG A 117 -2.01 1.96 17.39
C ARG A 117 -0.64 1.32 17.57
N HIS A 118 0.44 2.07 17.39
CA HIS A 118 1.82 1.55 17.51
C HIS A 118 2.04 0.86 18.86
N GLU A 119 1.59 1.49 19.94
CA GLU A 119 1.72 1.04 21.32
C GLU A 119 1.04 -0.31 21.58
N GLU A 120 0.06 -0.68 20.76
CA GLU A 120 -0.73 -1.91 20.87
C GLU A 120 -0.17 -3.02 19.97
N THR A 121 0.79 -2.71 19.09
CA THR A 121 1.49 -3.72 18.30
C THR A 121 2.49 -4.48 19.15
N PHE A 122 2.86 -5.71 18.76
CA PHE A 122 3.93 -6.43 19.46
C PHE A 122 5.25 -5.65 19.42
N VAL A 123 5.52 -4.91 18.33
CA VAL A 123 6.71 -4.07 18.17
C VAL A 123 6.71 -2.94 19.22
N GLY A 124 5.59 -2.22 19.36
CA GLY A 124 5.44 -1.16 20.36
C GLY A 124 5.42 -1.67 21.80
N ILE A 125 4.86 -2.86 22.04
CA ILE A 125 4.93 -3.52 23.34
C ILE A 125 6.39 -3.86 23.69
N ILE A 126 7.17 -4.38 22.75
CA ILE A 126 8.61 -4.66 22.96
C ILE A 126 9.38 -3.36 23.20
N GLU A 127 9.15 -2.34 22.38
CA GLU A 127 9.75 -1.00 22.54
C GLU A 127 9.52 -0.47 23.95
N ASP A 128 8.27 -0.51 24.44
CA ASP A 128 7.94 0.01 25.76
C ASP A 128 8.46 -0.85 26.91
N LYS A 129 8.35 -2.18 26.83
CA LYS A 129 8.80 -3.09 27.90
C LYS A 129 10.32 -3.17 28.02
N LYS A 130 11.04 -3.04 26.91
CA LYS A 130 12.50 -3.16 26.87
C LYS A 130 13.19 -1.79 26.86
N LYS A 131 12.44 -0.70 26.77
CA LYS A 131 12.95 0.68 26.71
C LYS A 131 14.03 0.83 25.63
N LEU A 132 13.76 0.27 24.46
CA LEU A 132 14.66 0.28 23.30
C LEU A 132 14.23 1.33 22.28
N ASN A 133 15.17 1.84 21.49
CA ASN A 133 14.83 2.60 20.29
C ASN A 133 14.53 1.64 19.14
N VAL A 134 13.26 1.57 18.72
CA VAL A 134 12.78 0.56 17.78
C VAL A 134 12.29 1.18 16.47
N ALA A 135 12.69 0.60 15.34
CA ALA A 135 12.12 0.91 14.03
C ALA A 135 11.07 -0.14 13.64
N ASN A 136 9.79 0.22 13.64
CA ASN A 136 8.75 -0.59 13.02
C ASN A 136 8.70 -0.33 11.51
N MET A 137 9.51 -1.08 10.76
CA MET A 137 9.61 -0.98 9.31
C MET A 137 8.55 -1.81 8.58
N GLY A 138 7.67 -2.51 9.30
CA GLY A 138 6.64 -3.38 8.75
C GLY A 138 5.55 -2.61 8.00
N VAL A 139 5.10 -3.17 6.89
CA VAL A 139 4.02 -2.60 6.06
C VAL A 139 3.24 -3.75 5.42
N SER A 140 1.91 -3.65 5.41
CA SER A 140 0.99 -4.59 4.77
C SER A 140 1.41 -4.95 3.35
N SER A 141 1.29 -6.25 3.01
CA SER A 141 1.69 -6.84 1.73
C SER A 141 3.19 -6.76 1.42
N TYR A 142 4.05 -6.53 2.41
CA TYR A 142 5.47 -6.76 2.24
C TYR A 142 5.81 -8.25 2.09
N SER A 143 6.99 -8.51 1.55
CA SER A 143 7.49 -9.85 1.23
C SER A 143 9.02 -9.85 1.27
N PRO A 144 9.70 -11.02 1.23
CA PRO A 144 11.17 -11.11 1.31
C PRO A 144 11.93 -10.19 0.35
N LYS A 145 11.50 -10.05 -0.92
CA LYS A 145 12.10 -9.09 -1.86
C LYS A 145 12.06 -7.65 -1.34
N ILE A 146 10.93 -7.25 -0.76
CA ILE A 146 10.75 -5.91 -0.17
C ILE A 146 11.56 -5.77 1.12
N TYR A 147 11.63 -6.82 1.96
CA TYR A 147 12.44 -6.82 3.18
C TYR A 147 13.89 -6.50 2.87
N LEU A 148 14.48 -7.28 1.95
CA LEU A 148 15.86 -7.09 1.53
C LEU A 148 16.09 -5.70 0.93
N SER A 149 15.21 -5.28 0.01
CA SER A 149 15.31 -3.98 -0.66
C SER A 149 15.24 -2.80 0.32
N LYS A 150 14.31 -2.83 1.29
CA LYS A 150 14.12 -1.76 2.27
C LYS A 150 15.27 -1.70 3.26
N ILE A 151 15.72 -2.84 3.79
CA ILE A 151 16.90 -2.90 4.68
C ILE A 151 18.12 -2.30 3.96
N HIS A 152 18.39 -2.76 2.73
CA HIS A 152 19.53 -2.27 1.94
C HIS A 152 19.41 -0.77 1.64
N HIS A 153 18.20 -0.27 1.35
CA HIS A 153 17.96 1.15 1.14
C HIS A 153 18.36 2.00 2.34
N PHE A 154 17.94 1.62 3.55
CA PHE A 154 18.20 2.41 4.75
C PHE A 154 19.65 2.28 5.24
N ILE A 155 20.22 1.07 5.23
CA ILE A 155 21.64 0.86 5.55
C ILE A 155 22.53 1.63 4.57
N GLY A 156 22.22 1.57 3.27
CA GLY A 156 22.96 2.32 2.24
C GLY A 156 22.89 3.84 2.38
N ARG A 157 21.91 4.36 3.15
CA ARG A 157 21.78 5.78 3.50
C ARG A 157 22.43 6.14 4.84
N GLY A 158 23.12 5.19 5.47
CA GLY A 158 23.82 5.40 6.74
C GLY A 158 23.00 5.09 8.00
N MET A 159 21.78 4.58 7.86
CA MET A 159 20.97 4.16 9.01
C MET A 159 21.60 2.93 9.68
N LYS A 160 21.72 2.97 11.00
CA LYS A 160 22.35 1.91 11.80
C LYS A 160 21.32 1.17 12.64
N PHE A 161 21.45 -0.15 12.66
CA PHE A 161 20.67 -1.06 13.50
C PHE A 161 21.65 -1.93 14.28
N LYS A 162 21.48 -2.08 15.60
CA LYS A 162 22.25 -3.10 16.34
C LYS A 162 21.77 -4.51 15.97
N HIS A 163 20.44 -4.67 15.84
CA HIS A 163 19.81 -5.91 15.37
C HIS A 163 18.68 -5.61 14.38
N ILE A 164 18.42 -6.55 13.47
CA ILE A 164 17.23 -6.57 12.63
C ILE A 164 16.50 -7.89 12.86
N VAL A 165 15.22 -7.80 13.18
CA VAL A 165 14.31 -8.94 13.31
C VAL A 165 13.42 -8.98 12.07
N VAL A 166 13.56 -10.04 11.28
CA VAL A 166 12.68 -10.31 10.13
C VAL A 166 11.56 -11.22 10.58
N PHE A 167 10.35 -10.69 10.63
CA PHE A 167 9.14 -11.43 10.98
C PHE A 167 8.40 -11.80 9.69
N MET A 168 8.61 -13.04 9.25
CA MET A 168 8.03 -13.55 8.01
C MET A 168 6.71 -14.26 8.29
N ASP A 169 5.64 -13.80 7.63
CA ASP A 169 4.35 -14.49 7.59
C ASP A 169 4.27 -15.41 6.36
N VAL A 170 3.47 -16.47 6.45
CA VAL A 170 3.32 -17.45 5.35
C VAL A 170 2.77 -16.78 4.08
N SER A 171 1.93 -15.75 4.22
CA SER A 171 1.41 -15.01 3.06
C SER A 171 2.46 -14.17 2.33
N ASP A 172 3.59 -13.88 2.98
CA ASP A 172 4.65 -13.08 2.39
C ASP A 172 5.26 -13.78 1.17
N LEU A 173 5.41 -15.11 1.23
CA LEU A 173 5.93 -15.92 0.13
C LEU A 173 5.02 -15.88 -1.10
N ILE A 174 3.71 -15.76 -0.85
CA ILE A 174 2.69 -15.66 -1.88
C ILE A 174 2.77 -14.31 -2.55
N ASP A 175 2.81 -13.25 -1.76
CA ASP A 175 3.00 -11.89 -2.27
C ASP A 175 4.32 -11.76 -3.03
N ASP A 176 5.39 -12.37 -2.52
CA ASP A 176 6.71 -12.40 -3.17
C ASP A 176 6.65 -13.00 -4.58
N SER A 177 5.94 -14.13 -4.74
CA SER A 177 5.84 -14.84 -6.01
C SER A 177 4.87 -14.18 -7.00
N ASN A 178 3.73 -13.70 -6.51
CA ASN A 178 2.63 -13.24 -7.36
C ASN A 178 2.69 -11.75 -7.69
N SER A 179 3.14 -10.93 -6.74
CA SER A 179 2.97 -9.48 -6.80
C SER A 179 4.23 -8.75 -7.24
N TYR A 180 5.42 -9.32 -7.01
CA TYR A 180 6.68 -8.56 -7.08
C TYR A 180 7.73 -9.14 -8.03
N ILE A 181 8.46 -8.24 -8.69
CA ILE A 181 9.69 -8.53 -9.44
C ILE A 181 10.85 -7.87 -8.72
N PHE A 182 11.91 -8.65 -8.49
CA PHE A 182 13.19 -8.18 -7.98
C PHE A 182 14.12 -7.86 -9.15
N LYS A 183 14.79 -6.72 -9.09
CA LYS A 183 15.76 -6.29 -10.09
C LYS A 183 17.18 -6.45 -9.54
N ASN A 184 18.16 -6.51 -10.44
CA ASN A 184 19.57 -6.70 -10.09
C ASN A 184 20.11 -5.56 -9.21
N ASP A 185 19.51 -4.37 -9.28
CA ASP A 185 19.81 -3.20 -8.44
C ASP A 185 19.05 -3.22 -7.09
N LEU A 186 18.56 -4.39 -6.67
CA LEU A 186 17.76 -4.62 -5.47
C LEU A 186 16.42 -3.85 -5.44
N LYS A 187 15.99 -3.27 -6.56
CA LYS A 187 14.68 -2.60 -6.64
C LYS A 187 13.54 -3.60 -6.79
N VAL A 188 12.41 -3.27 -6.18
CA VAL A 188 11.17 -4.04 -6.26
C VAL A 188 10.11 -3.28 -7.05
N LYS A 189 9.50 -3.95 -8.03
CA LYS A 189 8.41 -3.40 -8.87
C LYS A 189 7.23 -4.37 -8.93
N ASP A 190 6.04 -3.87 -9.26
CA ASP A 190 4.88 -4.74 -9.51
C ASP A 190 5.21 -5.73 -10.63
N LYS A 191 4.76 -6.98 -10.50
CA LYS A 191 4.93 -8.01 -11.53
C LYS A 191 4.05 -7.74 -12.75
N LYS A 192 2.80 -7.33 -12.53
CA LYS A 192 1.81 -7.06 -13.58
C LYS A 192 2.03 -5.69 -14.22
N ILE A 193 2.18 -5.65 -15.54
CA ILE A 193 2.38 -4.40 -16.30
C ILE A 193 1.17 -3.45 -16.18
N GLY A 194 -0.05 -4.00 -16.23
CA GLY A 194 -1.28 -3.21 -16.08
C GLY A 194 -1.33 -2.44 -14.76
N LYS A 195 -0.89 -3.08 -13.67
CA LYS A 195 -0.79 -2.42 -12.36
C LYS A 195 0.22 -1.27 -12.38
N ARG A 196 1.35 -1.42 -13.08
CA ARG A 196 2.33 -0.33 -13.25
C ARG A 196 1.73 0.87 -14.00
N ILE A 197 1.08 0.61 -15.14
CA ILE A 197 0.44 1.65 -15.95
C ILE A 197 -0.62 2.38 -15.13
N GLU A 198 -1.47 1.64 -14.44
CA GLU A 198 -2.50 2.20 -13.58
C GLU A 198 -1.91 3.11 -12.49
N ASN A 199 -0.86 2.67 -11.80
CA ASN A 199 -0.21 3.52 -10.79
C ASN A 199 0.38 4.79 -11.40
N THR A 200 0.99 4.70 -12.58
CA THR A 200 1.49 5.88 -13.30
C THR A 200 0.34 6.85 -13.62
N LEU A 201 -0.80 6.34 -14.08
CA LEU A 201 -1.98 7.16 -14.34
C LEU A 201 -2.50 7.84 -13.07
N LYS A 202 -2.57 7.14 -11.93
CA LYS A 202 -2.99 7.74 -10.65
C LYS A 202 -2.06 8.88 -10.18
N ILE A 203 -0.77 8.73 -10.47
CA ILE A 203 0.27 9.71 -10.10
C ILE A 203 0.16 10.95 -11.00
N TRP A 204 -0.12 10.77 -12.29
CA TRP A 204 -0.21 11.86 -13.26
C TRP A 204 -1.58 12.53 -13.29
N PHE A 205 -2.65 11.80 -12.98
CA PHE A 205 -4.03 12.26 -13.08
C PHE A 205 -4.81 11.96 -11.78
N PRO A 206 -4.46 12.62 -10.66
CA PRO A 206 -5.09 12.39 -9.36
C PRO A 206 -6.56 12.84 -9.28
N MET A 207 -6.99 13.87 -10.03
CA MET A 207 -8.41 14.25 -10.08
C MET A 207 -9.22 13.18 -10.79
N PHE A 208 -8.71 12.65 -11.88
CA PHE A 208 -9.33 11.53 -12.58
C PHE A 208 -9.42 10.29 -11.68
N ASP A 209 -8.35 9.94 -10.95
CA ASP A 209 -8.38 8.84 -9.98
C ASP A 209 -9.42 9.09 -8.87
N TYR A 210 -9.53 10.31 -8.36
CA TYR A 210 -10.55 10.67 -7.37
C TYR A 210 -11.97 10.56 -7.90
N LEU A 211 -12.24 11.06 -9.12
CA LEU A 211 -13.55 10.94 -9.77
C LEU A 211 -13.90 9.48 -10.04
N ALA A 212 -12.97 8.71 -10.60
CA ALA A 212 -13.15 7.28 -10.82
C ALA A 212 -13.45 6.54 -9.52
N PHE A 213 -12.72 6.85 -8.45
CA PHE A 213 -12.98 6.30 -7.11
C PHE A 213 -14.39 6.65 -6.60
N SER A 214 -14.79 7.92 -6.73
CA SER A 214 -16.09 8.42 -6.27
C SER A 214 -17.26 7.82 -7.03
N ILE A 215 -17.13 7.63 -8.35
CA ILE A 215 -18.16 7.07 -9.22
C ILE A 215 -18.29 5.55 -9.04
N THR A 216 -17.16 4.86 -8.92
CA THR A 216 -17.17 3.38 -8.95
C THR A 216 -17.57 2.74 -7.63
N ASN A 217 -17.66 3.52 -6.54
CA ASN A 217 -18.08 3.05 -5.21
C ASN A 217 -17.29 1.79 -4.74
N ASN A 218 -16.12 1.54 -5.32
CA ASN A 218 -15.35 0.31 -5.13
C ASN A 218 -14.84 0.27 -3.69
N ASN A 219 -15.43 -0.65 -2.91
CA ASN A 219 -15.12 -1.04 -1.53
C ASN A 219 -14.12 -0.14 -0.79
N ARG A 220 -14.70 0.74 0.05
CA ARG A 220 -14.08 1.79 0.90
C ARG A 220 -12.94 1.35 1.84
N TYR A 221 -12.43 0.12 1.75
CA TYR A 221 -11.48 -0.46 2.71
C TYR A 221 -10.39 -1.35 2.10
N ARG A 222 -10.35 -1.58 0.77
CA ARG A 222 -9.32 -2.41 0.13
C ARG A 222 -8.40 -1.58 -0.75
N ALA A 223 -7.19 -1.31 -0.26
CA ALA A 223 -6.16 -0.51 -0.93
C ALA A 223 -5.66 -1.08 -2.28
N ASN A 224 -6.05 -2.32 -2.64
CA ASN A 224 -5.49 -3.05 -3.78
C ASN A 224 -6.44 -3.28 -4.95
N ASP A 225 -7.76 -3.08 -4.79
CA ASP A 225 -8.73 -3.30 -5.88
C ASP A 225 -8.98 -2.01 -6.65
N SER A 226 -8.79 -2.05 -7.97
CA SER A 226 -9.16 -0.97 -8.86
C SER A 226 -10.09 -1.43 -9.96
N VAL A 227 -10.70 -0.46 -10.65
CA VAL A 227 -11.53 -0.70 -11.84
C VAL A 227 -10.75 -1.41 -12.94
N PHE A 228 -9.45 -1.09 -13.08
CA PHE A 228 -8.61 -1.55 -14.19
C PHE A 228 -7.82 -2.82 -13.89
N THR A 229 -7.56 -3.09 -12.61
CA THR A 229 -6.94 -4.34 -12.16
C THR A 229 -7.73 -4.86 -10.97
N ARG A 230 -8.81 -5.60 -11.25
CA ARG A 230 -9.39 -6.47 -10.22
C ARG A 230 -8.29 -7.42 -9.80
N VAL A 231 -7.85 -7.31 -8.55
CA VAL A 231 -6.90 -8.27 -8.00
C VAL A 231 -7.72 -9.52 -7.76
N ASN A 232 -7.71 -10.42 -8.75
CA ASN A 232 -7.91 -11.82 -8.46
C ASN A 232 -6.74 -12.20 -7.56
N ILE A 233 -6.92 -12.03 -6.25
CA ILE A 233 -6.08 -12.70 -5.27
C ILE A 233 -6.32 -14.16 -5.62
N TYR A 234 -5.30 -14.81 -6.16
CA TYR A 234 -5.36 -16.24 -6.45
C TYR A 234 -5.46 -16.95 -5.10
N THR A 235 -6.68 -17.05 -4.59
CA THR A 235 -7.07 -17.88 -3.45
C THR A 235 -7.29 -19.32 -3.90
N ASP A 236 -7.31 -19.58 -5.21
CA ASP A 236 -7.46 -20.90 -5.80
C ASP A 236 -6.08 -21.54 -6.03
N PRO A 237 -5.71 -22.57 -5.25
CA PRO A 237 -4.45 -23.30 -5.41
C PRO A 237 -4.32 -23.96 -6.79
N ASN A 238 -5.42 -24.16 -7.53
CA ASN A 238 -5.40 -24.75 -8.88
C ASN A 238 -4.91 -23.78 -9.95
N GLN A 239 -4.86 -22.49 -9.66
CA GLN A 239 -4.33 -21.47 -10.59
C GLN A 239 -2.82 -21.25 -10.42
N THR A 240 -2.23 -21.82 -9.37
CA THR A 240 -0.80 -21.75 -9.08
C THR A 240 -0.05 -22.86 -9.82
N LYS A 241 0.74 -22.51 -10.85
CA LYS A 241 1.55 -23.47 -11.62
C LYS A 241 2.71 -24.08 -10.82
N ASP A 242 3.14 -23.41 -9.75
CA ASP A 242 4.22 -23.87 -8.89
C ASP A 242 3.67 -24.83 -7.82
N LYS A 243 4.10 -26.10 -7.91
CA LYS A 243 3.69 -27.18 -7.02
C LYS A 243 4.06 -26.91 -5.56
N LYS A 244 5.20 -26.27 -5.28
CA LYS A 244 5.63 -25.94 -3.91
C LYS A 244 4.77 -24.84 -3.32
N LEU A 245 4.45 -23.81 -4.11
CA LEU A 245 3.51 -22.77 -3.68
C LEU A 245 2.12 -23.36 -3.44
N LYS A 246 1.63 -24.25 -4.31
CA LYS A 246 0.33 -24.94 -4.12
C LYS A 246 0.27 -25.69 -2.77
N GLU A 247 1.36 -26.34 -2.38
CA GLU A 247 1.46 -27.02 -1.08
C GLU A 247 1.39 -26.02 0.09
N VAL A 248 2.12 -24.90 0.02
CA VAL A 248 2.06 -23.83 1.02
C VAL A 248 0.64 -23.26 1.14
N TYR A 249 -0.02 -23.00 0.00
CA TYR A 249 -1.40 -22.54 -0.06
C TYR A 249 -2.38 -23.50 0.60
N SER A 250 -2.24 -24.81 0.37
CA SER A 250 -3.11 -25.83 0.98
C SER A 250 -3.03 -25.85 2.51
N LYS A 251 -1.92 -25.36 3.07
CA LYS A 251 -1.64 -25.28 4.50
C LYS A 251 -1.94 -23.89 5.09
N MET A 252 -2.43 -22.92 4.30
CA MET A 252 -2.69 -21.55 4.77
C MET A 252 -3.80 -21.42 5.81
N ASN A 253 -4.75 -22.36 5.88
CA ASN A 253 -5.73 -22.38 6.98
C ASN A 253 -5.05 -22.53 8.36
N LEU A 254 -3.77 -22.91 8.40
CA LEU A 254 -2.94 -22.91 9.61
C LEU A 254 -2.41 -21.53 9.99
N ARG A 255 -2.60 -20.48 9.17
CA ARG A 255 -2.12 -19.11 9.47
C ARG A 255 -2.63 -18.59 10.82
N SER A 256 -3.80 -19.04 11.27
CA SER A 256 -4.35 -18.79 12.61
C SER A 256 -3.96 -19.85 13.65
N ALA A 257 -3.52 -21.04 13.24
CA ALA A 257 -3.17 -22.14 14.15
C ALA A 257 -1.79 -21.97 14.82
N TRP A 258 -1.01 -20.97 14.41
CA TRP A 258 0.30 -20.64 15.00
C TRP A 258 0.17 -19.71 16.21
N THR A 259 -1.04 -19.23 16.54
CA THR A 259 -1.28 -18.60 17.84
C THR A 259 -1.37 -19.69 18.90
N TYR A 260 -0.57 -19.55 19.95
CA TYR A 260 -0.58 -20.45 21.11
C TYR A 260 -2.01 -20.53 21.69
N SER A 261 -2.64 -21.70 21.62
CA SER A 261 -3.87 -22.02 22.33
C SER A 261 -3.57 -22.92 23.52
N LYS A 262 -4.19 -22.66 24.67
CA LYS A 262 -4.16 -23.58 25.82
C LYS A 262 -5.07 -24.80 25.61
N THR A 263 -5.88 -24.81 24.55
CA THR A 263 -6.84 -25.87 24.24
C THR A 263 -6.67 -26.35 22.80
N ASN A 264 -6.70 -27.67 22.59
CA ASN A 264 -6.56 -28.32 21.28
C ASN A 264 -7.83 -28.20 20.41
N GLN A 265 -8.40 -27.00 20.30
CA GLN A 265 -9.53 -26.73 19.42
C GLN A 265 -9.11 -25.69 18.39
N ILE A 266 -9.25 -26.07 17.11
CA ILE A 266 -9.19 -25.19 15.95
C ILE A 266 -10.58 -24.59 15.74
#